data_AF-A0A3B9W311-F1
#
_entry.id   AF-A0A3B9W311-F1
#
_cell.length_a   1.000
_cell.length_b   1.000
_cell.length_c   1.000
_cell.angle_alpha   90.00
_cell.angle_beta   90.00
_cell.angle_gamma   90.00
#
_symmetry.space_group_name_H-M   'P 1'
#
loop_
_entity.id
_entity.type
_entity.pdbx_description
1 polymer ?
#
loop_
_entity_poly.entity_id
_entity_poly.type
_entity_poly.pdbx_seq_one_letter_code
_entity_poly.pdbx_strand_id
1 'polypeptide(L)'
;RRNGERLVVQRHWEQAYEVPIINGEGGHGGGDELLLSDLFNGPGEDPLGRPSGYLDGIRSVSVGIAGNRSLESSLPVRIEDLDLGVDL
;
A
#
# COMPACT_ATOMS: atom_id res chain seq x y z
N ARG A 1 2.47 8.73 25.47
CA ARG A 1 2.65 7.45 24.75
C ARG A 1 4.14 7.31 24.48
N ARG A 2 4.76 6.15 24.72
CA ARG A 2 6.13 5.92 24.24
C ARG A 2 6.02 5.70 22.73
N ASN A 3 6.38 6.72 21.96
CA ASN A 3 6.49 6.65 20.51
C ASN A 3 7.76 5.85 20.20
N GLY A 4 7.64 4.53 20.21
CA GLY A 4 8.71 3.64 19.80
C GLY A 4 8.16 2.72 18.73
N GLU A 5 8.75 2.78 17.55
CA GLU A 5 8.47 1.83 16.49
C GLU A 5 9.30 0.57 16.76
N ARG A 6 8.66 -0.60 16.80
CA ARG A 6 9.34 -1.88 16.99
C ARG A 6 8.72 -2.92 16.07
N LEU A 7 9.53 -3.50 15.19
CA LEU A 7 9.12 -4.57 14.29
C LEU A 7 9.73 -5.88 14.77
N VAL A 8 8.87 -6.85 15.07
CA VAL A 8 9.27 -8.22 15.44
C VAL A 8 8.71 -9.16 14.39
N VAL A 9 9.57 -10.01 13.83
CA VAL A 9 9.19 -11.05 12.89
C VAL A 9 9.28 -12.39 13.59
N GLN A 10 8.21 -13.18 13.50
CA GLN A 10 8.21 -14.57 13.93
C GLN A 10 7.74 -15.44 12.77
N ARG A 11 8.66 -16.25 12.24
CA ARG A 11 8.32 -17.30 11.29
C ARG A 11 7.73 -18.49 12.03
N HIS A 12 6.92 -19.30 11.34
CA HIS A 12 6.30 -20.46 11.96
C HIS A 12 7.37 -21.37 12.58
N TRP A 13 7.19 -21.67 13.87
CA TRP A 13 8.06 -22.53 14.69
C TRP A 13 9.50 -22.04 14.89
N GLU A 14 9.81 -20.80 14.55
CA GLU A 14 11.12 -20.19 14.78
C GLU A 14 11.08 -19.20 15.97
N GLN A 15 12.26 -18.89 16.50
CA GLN A 15 12.41 -17.82 17.48
C GLN A 15 12.16 -16.48 16.82
N ALA A 16 11.38 -15.62 17.49
CA ALA A 16 11.14 -14.26 17.03
C ALA A 16 12.44 -13.44 17.01
N TYR A 17 12.59 -12.57 16.03
CA TYR A 17 13.71 -11.65 15.91
C TYR A 17 13.22 -10.23 15.62
N GLU A 18 13.98 -9.24 16.08
CA GLU A 18 13.67 -7.83 15.82
C GLU A 18 14.27 -7.41 14.47
N VAL A 19 13.47 -6.67 13.69
CA VAL A 19 13.91 -6.05 12.45
C VAL A 19 14.08 -4.55 12.70
N PRO A 20 15.24 -3.96 12.39
CA PRO A 20 15.43 -2.52 12.50
C PRO A 20 14.44 -1.78 11.60
N ILE A 21 13.75 -0.78 12.16
CA ILE A 21 12.93 0.14 11.38
C ILE A 21 13.82 1.30 10.97
N ILE A 22 14.02 1.44 9.67
CA ILE A 22 14.79 2.53 9.09
C ILE A 22 13.79 3.64 8.76
N ASN A 23 13.90 4.75 9.49
CA ASN A 23 13.13 5.96 9.19
C ASN A 23 13.90 6.80 8.16
N GLY A 24 13.22 7.20 7.09
CA GLY A 24 13.69 8.24 6.19
C GLY A 24 13.39 9.65 6.73
N GLU A 25 13.92 10.65 6.03
CA GLU A 25 13.60 12.05 6.30
C GLU A 25 12.19 12.40 5.83
N GLY A 26 11.53 13.36 6.49
CA GLY A 26 10.18 13.81 6.13
C GLY A 26 9.05 13.12 6.91
N GLY A 27 7.84 13.20 6.37
CA GLY A 27 6.63 12.63 6.99
C GLY A 27 6.48 11.13 6.76
N HIS A 28 5.65 10.49 7.60
CA HIS A 28 5.28 9.07 7.47
C HIS A 28 6.47 8.10 7.38
N GLY A 29 7.53 8.33 8.18
CA GLY A 29 8.74 7.49 8.17
C GLY A 29 9.61 7.66 6.92
N GLY A 30 9.40 8.74 6.17
CA GLY A 30 10.11 9.10 4.95
C GLY A 30 9.43 8.68 3.65
N GLY A 31 8.20 8.14 3.73
CA GLY A 31 7.41 7.81 2.54
C GLY A 31 7.02 9.03 1.71
N ASP A 32 6.78 10.18 2.34
CA ASP A 32 6.35 11.39 1.64
C ASP A 32 7.44 11.92 0.69
N GLU A 33 8.70 11.91 1.13
CA GLU A 33 9.82 12.36 0.29
C GLU A 33 10.02 11.43 -0.92
N LEU A 34 9.92 10.11 -0.71
CA LEU A 34 10.00 9.14 -1.79
C LEU A 34 8.86 9.31 -2.80
N LEU A 35 7.62 9.46 -2.33
CA LEU A 35 6.44 9.69 -3.17
C LEU A 35 6.59 10.96 -4.02
N LEU A 36 7.01 12.07 -3.40
CA LEU A 36 7.17 13.33 -4.12
C LEU A 36 8.33 13.27 -5.12
N SER A 37 9.42 12.58 -4.77
CA SER A 37 10.52 12.34 -5.71
C SER A 37 10.03 11.52 -6.91
N ASP A 38 9.30 10.43 -6.71
CA ASP A 38 8.74 9.62 -7.80
C ASP A 38 7.80 10.45 -8.70
N LEU A 39 7.00 11.35 -8.10
CA LEU A 39 6.05 12.20 -8.81
C LEU A 39 6.74 13.27 -9.67
N PHE A 40 7.75 13.96 -9.12
CA PHE A 40 8.38 15.11 -9.77
C PHE A 40 9.63 14.78 -10.58
N ASN A 41 10.37 13.76 -10.19
CA ASN A 41 11.63 13.35 -10.84
C ASN A 41 11.51 12.03 -11.61
N GLY A 42 10.42 11.29 -11.41
CA GLY A 42 10.23 9.94 -11.95
C GLY A 42 10.80 8.86 -11.02
N PRO A 43 10.42 7.58 -11.25
CA PRO A 43 10.83 6.47 -10.41
C PRO A 43 12.33 6.20 -10.52
N GLY A 44 13.00 6.04 -9.37
CA GLY A 44 14.39 5.61 -9.29
C GLY A 44 14.55 4.08 -9.32
N GLU A 45 15.75 3.59 -9.02
CA GLU A 45 15.95 2.17 -8.73
C GLU A 45 15.24 1.81 -7.42
N ASP A 46 14.14 1.06 -7.54
CA ASP A 46 13.43 0.54 -6.37
C ASP A 46 13.14 -0.96 -6.51
N PRO A 47 13.93 -1.82 -5.86
CA PRO A 47 13.71 -3.27 -5.86
C PRO A 47 12.36 -3.71 -5.26
N LEU A 48 11.72 -2.82 -4.48
CA LEU A 48 10.41 -3.10 -3.89
C LEU A 48 9.25 -2.64 -4.77
N GLY A 49 9.51 -1.90 -5.86
CA GLY A 49 8.47 -1.44 -6.79
C GLY A 49 7.39 -0.57 -6.13
N ARG A 50 7.77 0.32 -5.21
CA ARG A 50 6.86 1.25 -4.51
C ARG A 50 6.20 2.29 -5.41
N PRO A 51 6.85 2.84 -6.46
CA PRO A 51 6.20 3.82 -7.32
C PRO A 51 4.93 3.22 -7.93
N SER A 52 3.81 3.92 -7.80
CA SER A 52 2.50 3.46 -8.28
C SER A 52 2.03 4.27 -9.49
N GLY A 53 1.46 3.57 -10.47
CA GLY A 53 0.87 4.19 -11.65
C GLY A 53 -0.63 4.45 -11.50
N TYR A 54 -1.24 5.02 -12.54
CA TYR A 54 -2.68 5.31 -12.51
C TYR A 54 -3.53 4.04 -12.36
N LEU A 55 -3.13 2.92 -12.96
CA LEU A 55 -3.85 1.64 -12.83
C LEU A 55 -3.83 1.14 -11.38
N ASP A 56 -2.73 1.32 -10.66
CA ASP A 56 -2.64 0.93 -9.25
C ASP A 56 -3.54 1.81 -8.38
N GLY A 57 -3.66 3.09 -8.73
CA GLY A 57 -4.66 4.00 -8.15
C GLY A 57 -6.10 3.51 -8.36
N ILE A 58 -6.42 3.05 -9.58
CA ILE A 58 -7.75 2.50 -9.88
C ILE A 58 -7.99 1.19 -9.10
N ARG A 59 -7.02 0.29 -9.03
CA ARG A 59 -7.09 -0.94 -8.20
C ARG A 59 -7.28 -0.62 -6.71
N SER A 60 -6.62 0.42 -6.21
CA SER A 60 -6.75 0.85 -4.82
C SER A 60 -8.16 1.34 -4.51
N VAL A 61 -8.70 2.24 -5.32
CA VAL A 61 -10.05 2.80 -5.08
C VAL A 61 -11.16 1.77 -5.34
N SER A 62 -10.95 0.82 -6.26
CA SER A 62 -11.94 -0.21 -6.59
C SER A 62 -12.29 -1.10 -5.39
N VAL A 63 -11.36 -1.32 -4.47
CA VAL A 63 -11.63 -2.06 -3.21
C VAL A 63 -12.70 -1.35 -2.39
N GLY A 64 -12.62 -0.03 -2.24
CA GLY A 64 -13.61 0.76 -1.51
C GLY A 64 -14.98 0.77 -2.21
N ILE A 65 -14.98 0.91 -3.54
CA ILE A 65 -16.20 0.89 -4.35
C ILE A 65 -16.90 -0.48 -4.23
N ALA A 66 -16.15 -1.57 -4.43
CA ALA A 66 -16.65 -2.93 -4.27
C ALA A 66 -17.15 -3.19 -2.85
N GLY A 67 -16.42 -2.74 -1.84
CA GLY A 67 -16.78 -2.87 -0.43
C GLY A 67 -18.12 -2.21 -0.11
N ASN A 68 -18.32 -0.96 -0.53
CA ASN A 68 -19.58 -0.25 -0.34
C ASN A 68 -20.75 -0.97 -1.03
N ARG A 69 -20.58 -1.40 -2.29
CA ARG A 69 -21.61 -2.12 -3.04
C ARG A 69 -21.90 -3.50 -2.44
N SER A 70 -20.89 -4.15 -1.87
CA SER A 70 -21.04 -5.42 -1.16
C SER A 70 -21.86 -5.23 0.12
N LEU A 71 -21.61 -4.17 0.88
CA LEU A 71 -22.39 -3.84 2.08
C LEU A 71 -23.86 -3.57 1.74
N GLU A 72 -24.13 -2.82 0.67
CA GLU A 72 -25.50 -2.52 0.23
C GLU A 72 -26.26 -3.78 -0.24
N SER A 73 -25.58 -4.67 -0.96
CA SER A 73 -26.20 -5.84 -1.58
C SER A 73 -26.16 -7.11 -0.72
N SER A 74 -25.35 -7.13 0.34
CA SER A 74 -25.01 -8.33 1.12
C SER A 74 -24.42 -9.47 0.26
N LEU A 75 -23.82 -9.15 -0.89
CA LEU A 75 -23.21 -10.10 -1.81
C LEU A 75 -21.76 -9.74 -2.10
N PRO A 76 -20.90 -10.71 -2.47
CA PRO A 76 -19.59 -10.41 -2.99
C PRO A 76 -19.69 -9.67 -4.34
N VAL A 77 -18.78 -8.73 -4.58
CA VAL A 77 -18.69 -7.95 -5.81
C VAL A 77 -17.33 -8.19 -6.44
N ARG A 78 -17.30 -8.57 -7.73
CA ARG A 78 -16.05 -8.70 -8.48
C ARG A 78 -15.64 -7.32 -9.01
N ILE A 79 -14.34 -7.05 -9.07
CA ILE A 79 -13.83 -5.76 -9.55
C ILE A 79 -14.18 -5.55 -11.03
N GLU A 80 -14.12 -6.61 -11.83
CA GLU A 80 -14.54 -6.65 -13.24
C GLU A 80 -16.01 -6.23 -13.46
N ASP A 81 -16.88 -6.39 -12.44
CA ASP A 81 -18.30 -5.99 -12.53
C ASP A 81 -18.52 -4.49 -12.25
N LEU A 82 -17.48 -3.72 -11.92
CA LEU A 82 -17.59 -2.29 -11.57
C LEU A 82 -17.54 -1.35 -12.78
N ASP A 83 -17.22 -1.85 -13.97
CA ASP A 83 -17.14 -1.06 -15.23
C ASP A 83 -16.32 0.24 -15.08
N LEU A 84 -15.09 0.11 -14.58
CA LEU A 84 -14.21 1.26 -14.27
C LEU A 84 -13.50 1.85 -15.51
N GLY A 85 -13.88 1.42 -16.72
CA GLY A 85 -13.32 1.92 -17.98
C GLY A 85 -11.86 1.51 -18.25
N VAL A 86 -11.33 0.56 -17.49
CA VAL A 86 -9.99 -0.01 -17.63
C VAL A 86 -10.04 -1.51 -17.34
N ASP A 87 -9.11 -2.26 -17.93
CA ASP A 87 -8.91 -3.69 -17.66
C ASP A 87 -8.09 -3.83 -16.36
N LEU A 88 -8.68 -4.43 -15.31
CA LEU A 88 -8.13 -4.50 -13.95
C LEU A 88 -7.93 -5.92 -13.43
#